data_AF-A0A3S3U911-F1
#
_entry.id   AF-A0A3S3U911-F1
#
_cell.length_a   1.000
_cell.length_b   1.000
_cell.length_c   1.000
_cell.angle_alpha   90.00
_cell.angle_beta   90.00
_cell.angle_gamma   90.00
#
_symmetry.space_group_name_H-M   'P 1'
#
loop_
_entity.id
_entity.type
_entity.pdbx_description
1 polymer ?
#
loop_
_entity_poly.entity_id
_entity_poly.type
_entity_poly.pdbx_seq_one_letter_code
_entity_poly.pdbx_strand_id
1 'polypeptide(L)'
;MMCNAKATIYSFLSFLYQDEIPLSFIEEMRVNSFPDQLAKAATSCSSAGFRSGLAKITTALQGKSAQEIYNELRYAYAELFLNAGKNPVFPYASCHITGEPLVMQKPVFEVRQVYRDSGVHKNPAYPDLDDHIAVELEFMAYLAEQQGAEEEQRAFLIQHLGWADAFCEMLRSAAQTTFYQGLADLTQAVLVAARTETEKDATDFDLLSRPLTLLELDTKTSTLSHGVIPQKEDCTIKTHCSICAGLCGQEVAVQDKIITGCKGLVGDPKGGGRLCIKGANAHKNTYSAYRLKTPLIRENNRFRKASWMRPLI
;
A
#
# COMPACT_ATOMS: atom_id res chain seq x y z
N MET A 1 13.28 25.36 -5.85
CA MET A 1 12.96 24.80 -4.52
C MET A 1 13.81 23.56 -4.38
N MET A 2 14.72 23.46 -3.39
CA MET A 2 15.49 22.23 -3.20
C MET A 2 14.50 21.12 -2.84
N CYS A 3 14.44 20.07 -3.64
CA CYS A 3 13.59 18.92 -3.37
C CYS A 3 14.09 18.22 -2.10
N ASN A 4 13.21 17.97 -1.12
CA ASN A 4 13.59 17.29 0.11
C ASN A 4 13.86 15.81 -0.21
N ALA A 5 15.10 15.34 0.00
CA ALA A 5 15.51 13.98 -0.32
C ALA A 5 14.61 12.90 0.29
N LYS A 6 14.18 13.07 1.55
CA LYS A 6 13.26 12.14 2.23
C LYS A 6 11.91 12.12 1.51
N ALA A 7 11.35 13.29 1.21
CA ALA A 7 10.07 13.40 0.51
C ALA A 7 10.11 12.72 -0.86
N THR A 8 11.13 12.97 -1.68
CA THR A 8 11.30 12.34 -2.99
C THR A 8 11.32 10.81 -2.90
N ILE A 9 12.05 10.27 -1.92
CA ILE A 9 12.19 8.82 -1.73
C ILE A 9 10.86 8.20 -1.31
N TYR A 10 10.18 8.81 -0.34
CA TYR A 10 8.88 8.33 0.12
C TYR A 10 7.82 8.39 -0.98
N SER A 11 7.79 9.46 -1.78
CA SER A 11 6.91 9.58 -2.95
C SER A 11 7.20 8.50 -4.00
N PHE A 12 8.47 8.22 -4.27
CA PHE A 12 8.86 7.14 -5.19
C PHE A 12 8.40 5.76 -4.70
N LEU A 13 8.66 5.44 -3.43
CA LEU A 13 8.25 4.16 -2.86
C LEU A 13 6.73 4.03 -2.81
N SER A 14 6.02 5.08 -2.39
CA SER A 14 4.56 5.13 -2.41
C SER A 14 4.04 4.78 -3.80
N PHE A 15 4.50 5.49 -4.84
CA PHE A 15 4.06 5.30 -6.22
C PHE A 15 4.22 3.85 -6.69
N LEU A 16 5.35 3.20 -6.37
CA LEU A 16 5.61 1.81 -6.76
C LEU A 16 4.69 0.79 -6.06
N TYR A 17 4.06 1.15 -4.94
CA TYR A 17 3.09 0.32 -4.23
C TYR A 17 1.64 0.65 -4.57
N GLN A 18 1.34 1.78 -5.25
CA GLN A 18 -0.04 2.22 -5.46
C GLN A 18 -0.87 1.28 -6.35
N ASP A 19 -0.30 0.83 -7.48
CA ASP A 19 -0.95 -0.06 -8.46
C ASP A 19 0.10 -0.75 -9.37
N GLU A 20 -0.35 -1.51 -10.39
CA GLU A 20 0.50 -1.97 -11.48
C GLU A 20 1.32 -0.80 -12.07
N ILE A 21 2.65 -0.94 -12.10
CA ILE A 21 3.54 0.10 -12.64
C ILE A 21 3.21 0.34 -14.13
N PRO A 22 2.87 1.58 -14.53
CA PRO A 22 2.53 1.88 -15.91
C PRO A 22 3.71 1.64 -16.85
N LEU A 23 3.43 1.18 -18.09
CA LEU A 23 4.44 1.00 -19.13
C LEU A 23 5.23 2.30 -19.37
N SER A 24 4.56 3.45 -19.43
CA SER A 24 5.20 4.75 -19.60
C SER A 24 6.20 5.08 -18.50
N PHE A 25 5.94 4.67 -17.26
CA PHE A 25 6.88 4.86 -16.16
C PHE A 25 8.06 3.89 -16.22
N ILE A 26 7.85 2.68 -16.71
CA ILE A 26 8.96 1.73 -16.99
C ILE A 26 9.86 2.28 -18.10
N GLU A 27 9.28 2.89 -19.13
CA GLU A 27 10.04 3.58 -20.19
C GLU A 27 10.83 4.76 -19.62
N GLU A 28 10.19 5.58 -18.78
CA GLU A 28 10.80 6.72 -18.08
C GLU A 28 12.01 6.29 -17.22
N MET A 29 11.86 5.23 -16.40
CA MET A 29 12.95 4.67 -15.60
C MET A 29 14.08 4.03 -16.42
N ARG A 30 13.93 3.87 -17.73
CA ARG A 30 14.95 3.27 -18.61
C ARG A 30 15.71 4.29 -19.44
N VAL A 31 15.33 5.56 -19.38
CA VAL A 31 15.94 6.65 -20.15
C VAL A 31 16.68 7.64 -19.22
N ASN A 32 17.16 8.75 -19.77
CA ASN A 32 17.73 9.90 -19.03
C ASN A 32 18.88 9.56 -18.06
N SER A 33 19.68 8.53 -18.35
CA SER A 33 20.74 8.01 -17.45
C SER A 33 20.25 7.50 -16.09
N PHE A 34 18.93 7.36 -15.89
CA PHE A 34 18.37 6.92 -14.61
C PHE A 34 18.94 5.57 -14.15
N PRO A 35 19.01 4.52 -14.99
CA PRO A 35 19.61 3.25 -14.59
C PRO A 35 21.08 3.37 -14.17
N ASP A 36 21.86 4.20 -14.86
CA ASP A 36 23.29 4.37 -14.58
C ASP A 36 23.50 5.11 -13.25
N GLN A 37 22.68 6.13 -12.98
CA GLN A 37 22.73 6.85 -11.72
C GLN A 37 22.24 5.97 -10.55
N LEU A 38 21.23 5.13 -10.78
CA LEU A 38 20.76 4.16 -9.78
C LEU A 38 21.84 3.11 -9.48
N ALA A 39 22.55 2.61 -10.50
CA ALA A 39 23.69 1.71 -10.34
C ALA A 39 24.84 2.36 -9.57
N LYS A 40 25.14 3.63 -9.85
CA LYS A 40 26.15 4.40 -9.12
C LYS A 40 25.76 4.58 -7.65
N ALA A 41 24.49 4.91 -7.36
CA ALA A 41 23.99 4.98 -5.99
C ALA A 41 24.11 3.61 -5.30
N ALA A 42 23.75 2.51 -5.98
CA ALA A 42 23.84 1.14 -5.45
C ALA A 42 25.27 0.72 -5.06
N THR A 43 26.30 1.27 -5.69
CA THR A 43 27.70 0.99 -5.35
C THR A 43 28.29 1.96 -4.34
N SER A 44 27.68 3.14 -4.19
CA SER A 44 28.16 4.20 -3.30
C SER A 44 27.51 4.17 -1.91
N CYS A 45 26.31 3.59 -1.78
CA CYS A 45 25.60 3.54 -0.51
C CYS A 45 26.31 2.68 0.54
N SER A 46 26.29 3.14 1.78
CA SER A 46 26.90 2.48 2.93
C SER A 46 26.05 1.33 3.48
N SER A 47 24.72 1.46 3.41
CA SER A 47 23.76 0.45 3.85
C SER A 47 23.65 -0.71 2.86
N ALA A 48 23.79 -1.94 3.36
CA ALA A 48 23.64 -3.14 2.54
C ALA A 48 22.23 -3.26 1.91
N GLY A 49 21.20 -2.81 2.63
CA GLY A 49 19.82 -2.81 2.15
C GLY A 49 19.63 -1.87 0.96
N PHE A 50 20.16 -0.64 1.03
CA PHE A 50 20.16 0.29 -0.11
C PHE A 50 20.89 -0.31 -1.31
N ARG A 51 22.11 -0.83 -1.10
CA ARG A 51 22.87 -1.45 -2.20
C ARG A 51 22.11 -2.60 -2.86
N SER A 52 21.54 -3.51 -2.06
CA SER A 52 20.76 -4.65 -2.56
C SER A 52 19.53 -4.20 -3.33
N GLY A 53 18.72 -3.32 -2.74
CA GLY A 53 17.48 -2.84 -3.34
C GLY A 53 17.71 -2.14 -4.68
N LEU A 54 18.65 -1.18 -4.71
CA LEU A 54 18.97 -0.41 -5.90
C LEU A 54 19.59 -1.29 -7.00
N ALA A 55 20.48 -2.22 -6.65
CA ALA A 55 21.08 -3.13 -7.63
C ALA A 55 20.04 -4.06 -8.27
N LYS A 56 19.12 -4.61 -7.46
CA LYS A 56 18.02 -5.48 -7.93
C LYS A 56 17.05 -4.74 -8.84
N ILE A 57 16.62 -3.54 -8.45
CA ILE A 57 15.75 -2.70 -9.29
C ILE A 57 16.45 -2.35 -10.62
N THR A 58 17.70 -1.90 -10.56
CA THR A 58 18.50 -1.59 -11.76
C THR A 58 18.58 -2.79 -12.70
N THR A 59 18.91 -3.97 -12.17
CA THR A 59 19.02 -5.21 -12.95
C THR A 59 17.69 -5.57 -13.60
N ALA A 60 16.57 -5.41 -12.90
CA ALA A 60 15.24 -5.73 -13.42
C ALA A 60 14.79 -4.78 -14.55
N LEU A 61 15.36 -3.57 -14.64
CA LEU A 61 15.06 -2.59 -15.70
C LEU A 61 15.89 -2.80 -16.98
N GLN A 62 16.87 -3.71 -16.94
CA GLN A 62 17.83 -3.96 -18.02
C GLN A 62 17.60 -5.33 -18.70
N GLY A 63 18.21 -5.53 -19.87
CA GLY A 63 18.27 -6.84 -20.55
C GLY A 63 16.97 -7.31 -21.24
N LYS A 64 15.86 -6.60 -21.07
CA LYS A 64 14.57 -6.86 -21.73
C LYS A 64 13.97 -5.58 -22.32
N SER A 65 13.00 -5.69 -23.22
CA SER A 65 12.22 -4.53 -23.66
C SER A 65 11.31 -4.00 -22.56
N ALA A 66 10.90 -2.72 -22.63
CA ALA A 66 9.97 -2.13 -21.66
C ALA A 66 8.65 -2.91 -21.57
N GLN A 67 8.16 -3.40 -22.71
CA GLN A 67 6.92 -4.19 -22.79
C GLN A 67 7.04 -5.54 -22.07
N GLU A 68 8.17 -6.22 -22.20
CA GLU A 68 8.42 -7.49 -21.49
C GLU A 68 8.51 -7.27 -19.97
N ILE A 69 9.21 -6.22 -19.54
CA ILE A 69 9.30 -5.83 -18.13
C ILE A 69 7.92 -5.50 -17.59
N TYR A 70 7.16 -4.67 -18.30
CA TYR A 70 5.78 -4.32 -17.93
C TYR A 70 4.91 -5.56 -17.74
N ASN A 71 4.93 -6.49 -18.70
CA ASN A 71 4.18 -7.73 -18.62
C ASN A 71 4.59 -8.58 -17.42
N GLU A 72 5.90 -8.71 -17.16
CA GLU A 72 6.40 -9.46 -16.00
C GLU A 72 5.96 -8.84 -14.66
N LEU A 73 6.11 -7.51 -14.53
CA LEU A 73 5.80 -6.78 -13.30
C LEU A 73 4.30 -6.75 -13.00
N ARG A 74 3.44 -6.62 -14.02
CA ARG A 74 1.97 -6.66 -13.80
C ARG A 74 1.47 -8.03 -13.38
N TYR A 75 2.06 -9.11 -13.91
CA TYR A 75 1.71 -10.47 -13.46
C TYR A 75 2.16 -10.69 -12.02
N ALA A 76 3.37 -10.27 -11.69
CA ALA A 76 3.88 -10.35 -10.33
C ALA A 76 3.05 -9.49 -9.35
N TYR A 77 2.61 -8.30 -9.76
CA TYR A 77 1.72 -7.45 -8.96
C TYR A 77 0.41 -8.18 -8.63
N ALA A 78 -0.22 -8.81 -9.63
CA ALA A 78 -1.45 -9.56 -9.39
C ALA A 78 -1.25 -10.75 -8.46
N GLU A 79 -0.13 -11.46 -8.59
CA GLU A 79 0.21 -12.61 -7.75
C GLU A 79 0.48 -12.21 -6.30
N LEU A 80 1.17 -11.08 -6.09
CA LEU A 80 1.57 -10.58 -4.79
C LEU A 80 0.45 -9.84 -4.07
N PHE A 81 -0.20 -8.88 -4.74
CA PHE A 81 -1.07 -7.91 -4.08
C PHE A 81 -2.56 -8.08 -4.42
N LEU A 82 -2.90 -8.83 -5.47
CA LEU A 82 -4.30 -9.03 -5.92
C LEU A 82 -4.82 -10.45 -5.67
N ASN A 83 -4.19 -11.21 -4.77
CA ASN A 83 -4.59 -12.57 -4.40
C ASN A 83 -4.63 -13.58 -5.56
N ALA A 84 -3.87 -13.35 -6.64
CA ALA A 84 -3.82 -14.27 -7.77
C ALA A 84 -2.72 -15.35 -7.62
N GLY A 85 -1.80 -15.17 -6.68
CA GLY A 85 -0.67 -16.06 -6.42
C GLY A 85 -0.93 -17.02 -5.26
N LYS A 86 0.03 -17.93 -5.02
CA LYS A 86 -0.06 -18.90 -3.91
C LYS A 86 0.12 -18.24 -2.53
N ASN A 87 1.03 -17.29 -2.45
CA ASN A 87 1.42 -16.60 -1.22
C ASN A 87 1.28 -15.08 -1.43
N PRO A 88 0.04 -14.55 -1.43
CA PRO A 88 -0.16 -13.11 -1.52
C PRO A 88 0.38 -12.43 -0.26
N VAL A 89 0.80 -11.18 -0.43
CA VAL A 89 1.33 -10.32 0.63
C VAL A 89 0.39 -9.13 0.75
N PHE A 90 -0.14 -8.92 1.95
CA PHE A 90 -1.14 -7.87 2.18
C PHE A 90 -0.47 -6.53 2.49
N PRO A 91 -0.65 -5.49 1.68
CA PRO A 91 -0.01 -4.19 1.91
C PRO A 91 -0.81 -3.31 2.89
N TYR A 92 -1.40 -3.87 3.96
CA TYR A 92 -2.25 -3.15 4.91
C TYR A 92 -1.80 -3.34 6.36
N ALA A 93 -1.62 -2.26 7.12
CA ALA A 93 -1.22 -2.32 8.53
C ALA A 93 -2.16 -3.20 9.37
N SER A 94 -3.47 -3.13 9.10
CA SER A 94 -4.49 -3.99 9.73
C SER A 94 -4.10 -5.47 9.73
N CYS A 95 -3.57 -6.00 8.63
CA CYS A 95 -3.26 -7.41 8.51
C CYS A 95 -2.04 -7.83 9.36
N HIS A 96 -1.05 -6.94 9.47
CA HIS A 96 0.23 -7.23 10.12
C HIS A 96 0.16 -6.98 11.63
N ILE A 97 -0.45 -5.86 12.04
CA ILE A 97 -0.53 -5.46 13.45
C ILE A 97 -1.42 -6.43 14.22
N THR A 98 -2.53 -6.88 13.64
CA THR A 98 -3.46 -7.78 14.34
C THR A 98 -3.11 -9.26 14.13
N GLY A 99 -2.24 -9.57 13.16
CA GLY A 99 -1.91 -10.95 12.77
C GLY A 99 -3.06 -11.72 12.14
N GLU A 100 -4.12 -11.04 11.69
CA GLU A 100 -5.28 -11.65 11.03
C GLU A 100 -5.36 -11.15 9.59
N PRO A 101 -5.75 -11.98 8.60
CA PRO A 101 -5.92 -11.57 7.20
C PRO A 101 -7.24 -10.78 7.03
N LEU A 102 -7.41 -9.72 7.81
CA LEU A 102 -8.57 -8.85 7.85
C LEU A 102 -8.13 -7.38 7.78
N VAL A 103 -8.72 -6.64 6.85
CA VAL A 103 -8.53 -5.20 6.71
C VAL A 103 -9.59 -4.42 7.51
N MET A 104 -9.56 -3.08 7.46
CA MET A 104 -10.54 -2.21 8.13
C MET A 104 -10.60 -2.44 9.65
N GLN A 105 -9.44 -2.63 10.26
CA GLN A 105 -9.31 -2.83 11.70
C GLN A 105 -8.84 -1.55 12.40
N LYS A 106 -8.47 -1.68 13.69
CA LYS A 106 -7.99 -0.57 14.54
C LYS A 106 -6.99 0.37 13.85
N PRO A 107 -5.96 -0.12 13.09
CA PRO A 107 -4.98 0.77 12.45
C PRO A 107 -5.59 1.82 11.52
N VAL A 108 -6.68 1.49 10.80
CA VAL A 108 -7.36 2.46 9.91
C VAL A 108 -7.89 3.67 10.69
N PHE A 109 -8.45 3.46 11.88
CA PHE A 109 -8.95 4.56 12.70
C PHE A 109 -7.81 5.43 13.25
N GLU A 110 -6.70 4.80 13.62
CA GLU A 110 -5.51 5.47 14.15
C GLU A 110 -4.86 6.36 13.09
N VAL A 111 -4.56 5.83 11.90
CA VAL A 111 -3.94 6.64 10.83
C VAL A 111 -4.87 7.75 10.33
N ARG A 112 -6.19 7.50 10.26
CA ARG A 112 -7.16 8.56 9.91
C ARG A 112 -7.15 9.70 10.91
N GLN A 113 -6.96 9.41 12.20
CA GLN A 113 -6.86 10.47 13.20
C GLN A 113 -5.62 11.32 12.96
N VAL A 114 -4.45 10.69 12.75
CA VAL A 114 -3.20 11.41 12.48
C VAL A 114 -3.28 12.23 11.20
N TYR A 115 -3.89 11.69 10.14
CA TYR A 115 -4.11 12.44 8.90
C TYR A 115 -4.96 13.69 9.14
N ARG A 116 -6.08 13.56 9.87
CA ARG A 116 -6.94 14.70 10.22
C ARG A 116 -6.19 15.76 11.03
N ASP A 117 -5.43 15.33 12.03
CA ASP A 117 -4.65 16.24 12.89
C ASP A 117 -3.56 16.97 12.09
N SER A 118 -3.10 16.37 10.99
CA SER A 118 -2.11 16.94 10.06
C SER A 118 -2.74 17.71 8.89
N GLY A 119 -4.06 17.89 8.87
CA GLY A 119 -4.77 18.66 7.84
C GLY A 119 -4.88 17.98 6.47
N VAL A 120 -4.78 16.65 6.42
CA VAL A 120 -4.92 15.85 5.20
C VAL A 120 -5.88 14.69 5.39
N HIS A 121 -6.27 14.05 4.29
CA HIS A 121 -7.02 12.79 4.31
C HIS A 121 -6.65 11.93 3.11
N LYS A 122 -6.98 10.63 3.16
CA LYS A 122 -6.85 9.76 1.99
C LYS A 122 -7.69 10.30 0.84
N ASN A 123 -7.09 10.42 -0.34
CA ASN A 123 -7.76 10.81 -1.57
C ASN A 123 -8.94 9.85 -1.84
N PRO A 124 -10.19 10.35 -1.95
CA PRO A 124 -11.35 9.54 -2.27
C PRO A 124 -11.26 8.84 -3.64
N ALA A 125 -10.45 9.38 -4.57
CA ALA A 125 -10.21 8.76 -5.88
C ALA A 125 -9.25 7.57 -5.81
N TYR A 126 -8.44 7.45 -4.75
CA TYR A 126 -7.59 6.28 -4.53
C TYR A 126 -8.46 5.14 -3.93
N PRO A 127 -8.60 3.99 -4.60
CA PRO A 127 -9.60 2.97 -4.23
C PRO A 127 -9.23 2.14 -3.01
N ASP A 128 -7.97 2.15 -2.58
CA ASP A 128 -7.48 1.38 -1.45
C ASP A 128 -7.62 2.12 -0.11
N LEU A 129 -7.16 1.47 0.96
CA LEU A 129 -7.45 1.84 2.35
C LEU A 129 -6.45 2.83 2.92
N ASP A 130 -6.85 3.53 3.98
CA ASP A 130 -6.05 4.55 4.66
C ASP A 130 -4.77 3.99 5.30
N ASP A 131 -4.78 2.70 5.67
CA ASP A 131 -3.67 1.95 6.28
C ASP A 131 -2.86 1.13 5.26
N HIS A 132 -2.98 1.48 3.98
CA HIS A 132 -2.19 0.87 2.92
C HIS A 132 -0.77 1.44 2.90
N ILE A 133 0.26 0.61 2.66
CA ILE A 133 1.67 1.04 2.70
C ILE A 133 1.95 2.25 1.79
N ALA A 134 1.32 2.31 0.61
CA ALA A 134 1.49 3.45 -0.29
C ALA A 134 0.96 4.77 0.32
N VAL A 135 -0.14 4.71 1.07
CA VAL A 135 -0.77 5.88 1.70
C VAL A 135 0.08 6.35 2.88
N GLU A 136 0.55 5.41 3.71
CA GLU A 136 1.41 5.71 4.85
C GLU A 136 2.78 6.25 4.40
N LEU A 137 3.36 5.73 3.32
CA LEU A 137 4.59 6.27 2.72
C LEU A 137 4.37 7.66 2.12
N GLU A 138 3.25 7.90 1.44
CA GLU A 138 2.96 9.25 0.94
C GLU A 138 2.73 10.25 2.07
N PHE A 139 2.15 9.82 3.19
CA PHE A 139 2.04 10.64 4.38
C PHE A 139 3.42 10.99 4.96
N MET A 140 4.37 10.05 4.95
CA MET A 140 5.77 10.34 5.29
C MET A 140 6.41 11.35 4.33
N ALA A 141 6.10 11.29 3.04
CA ALA A 141 6.55 12.30 2.09
C ALA A 141 5.98 13.68 2.43
N TYR A 142 4.67 13.76 2.68
CA TYR A 142 4.00 14.99 3.10
C TYR A 142 4.62 15.61 4.35
N LEU A 143 4.86 14.81 5.40
CA LEU A 143 5.51 15.27 6.62
C LEU A 143 6.95 15.75 6.38
N ALA A 144 7.70 15.07 5.52
CA ALA A 144 9.06 15.47 5.16
C ALA A 144 9.12 16.85 4.47
N GLU A 145 8.05 17.28 3.80
CA GLU A 145 7.96 18.61 3.20
C GLU A 145 7.58 19.71 4.21
N GLN A 146 7.02 19.35 5.36
CA GLN A 146 6.65 20.31 6.39
C GLN A 146 7.87 20.76 7.20
N GLN A 147 7.99 22.06 7.41
CA GLN A 147 9.04 22.61 8.28
C GLN A 147 8.77 22.25 9.74
N GLY A 148 9.76 21.68 10.44
CA GLY A 148 9.66 21.38 11.86
C GLY A 148 8.90 20.10 12.21
N ALA A 149 8.57 19.26 11.22
CA ALA A 149 7.78 18.03 11.42
C ALA A 149 8.64 16.78 11.70
N GLU A 150 9.88 16.94 12.15
CA GLU A 150 10.81 15.83 12.40
C GLU A 150 10.31 14.91 13.53
N GLU A 151 9.69 15.47 14.57
CA GLU A 151 9.12 14.68 15.67
C GLU A 151 7.90 13.87 15.21
N GLU A 152 7.03 14.47 14.39
CA GLU A 152 5.86 13.83 13.80
C GLU A 152 6.27 12.70 12.84
N GLN A 153 7.29 12.91 12.01
CA GLN A 153 7.88 11.86 11.16
C GLN A 153 8.35 10.69 12.00
N ARG A 154 9.13 10.96 13.07
CA ARG A 154 9.63 9.91 13.97
C ARG A 154 8.50 9.19 14.69
N ALA A 155 7.51 9.93 15.19
CA ALA A 155 6.35 9.36 15.86
C ALA A 155 5.55 8.44 14.92
N PHE A 156 5.28 8.89 13.69
CA PHE A 156 4.56 8.09 12.71
C PHE A 156 5.33 6.83 12.29
N LEU A 157 6.64 6.95 12.06
CA LEU A 157 7.50 5.80 11.74
C LEU A 157 7.44 4.70 12.80
N ILE A 158 7.47 5.09 14.08
CA ILE A 158 7.47 4.14 15.20
C ILE A 158 6.08 3.58 15.46
N GLN A 159 5.05 4.44 15.46
CA GLN A 159 3.70 4.08 15.91
C GLN A 159 2.85 3.45 14.81
N HIS A 160 3.02 3.89 13.55
CA HIS A 160 2.13 3.51 12.45
C HIS A 160 2.83 2.71 11.35
N LEU A 161 4.13 2.89 11.13
CA LEU A 161 4.89 2.13 10.13
C LEU A 161 5.75 0.98 10.69
N GLY A 162 5.67 0.70 12.00
CA GLY A 162 6.43 -0.39 12.63
C GLY A 162 6.14 -1.79 12.08
N TRP A 163 5.01 -1.98 11.40
CA TRP A 163 4.64 -3.23 10.75
C TRP A 163 5.36 -3.48 9.41
N ALA A 164 5.87 -2.42 8.79
CA ALA A 164 6.35 -2.45 7.42
C ALA A 164 7.62 -3.32 7.25
N ASP A 165 8.41 -3.50 8.31
CA ASP A 165 9.57 -4.42 8.27
C ASP A 165 9.13 -5.87 8.01
N ALA A 166 8.10 -6.34 8.73
CA ALA A 166 7.55 -7.68 8.54
C ALA A 166 6.91 -7.83 7.14
N PHE A 167 6.25 -6.77 6.66
CA PHE A 167 5.74 -6.72 5.29
C PHE A 167 6.86 -6.85 4.24
N CYS A 168 7.97 -6.10 4.39
CA CYS A 168 9.10 -6.19 3.49
C CYS A 168 9.73 -7.60 3.49
N GLU A 169 9.86 -8.24 4.65
CA GLU A 169 10.33 -9.63 4.74
C GLU A 169 9.42 -10.60 3.97
N MET A 170 8.10 -10.49 4.17
CA MET A 170 7.13 -11.32 3.45
C MET A 170 7.16 -11.06 1.94
N LEU A 171 7.23 -9.79 1.53
CA LEU A 171 7.33 -9.40 0.13
C LEU A 171 8.59 -9.98 -0.52
N ARG A 172 9.74 -9.85 0.14
CA ARG A 172 11.01 -10.39 -0.36
C ARG A 172 10.95 -11.91 -0.52
N SER A 173 10.33 -12.61 0.43
CA SER A 173 10.19 -14.06 0.40
C SER A 173 9.17 -14.56 -0.62
N ALA A 174 8.09 -13.81 -0.88
CA ALA A 174 7.03 -14.21 -1.80
C ALA A 174 7.35 -13.85 -3.26
N ALA A 175 8.04 -12.74 -3.48
CA ALA A 175 8.34 -12.22 -4.80
C ALA A 175 9.23 -13.17 -5.62
N GLN A 176 8.76 -13.49 -6.82
CA GLN A 176 9.51 -14.27 -7.82
C GLN A 176 10.27 -13.40 -8.82
N THR A 177 10.07 -12.08 -8.77
CA THR A 177 10.74 -11.11 -9.64
C THR A 177 11.77 -10.32 -8.85
N THR A 178 12.92 -10.09 -9.48
CA THR A 178 14.03 -9.32 -8.90
C THR A 178 13.59 -7.90 -8.53
N PHE A 179 12.67 -7.30 -9.29
CA PHE A 179 12.16 -5.95 -9.03
C PHE A 179 11.47 -5.85 -7.66
N TYR A 180 10.46 -6.68 -7.38
CA TYR A 180 9.73 -6.60 -6.10
C TYR A 180 10.57 -7.06 -4.90
N GLN A 181 11.55 -7.96 -5.11
CA GLN A 181 12.56 -8.26 -4.10
C GLN A 181 13.44 -7.03 -3.81
N GLY A 182 13.83 -6.29 -4.85
CA GLY A 182 14.58 -5.04 -4.71
C GLY A 182 13.77 -3.93 -4.04
N LEU A 183 12.49 -3.82 -4.38
CA LEU A 183 11.56 -2.89 -3.74
C LEU A 183 11.40 -3.18 -2.24
N ALA A 184 11.28 -4.45 -1.86
CA ALA A 184 11.24 -4.86 -0.46
C ALA A 184 12.51 -4.46 0.29
N ASP A 185 13.69 -4.78 -0.26
CA ASP A 185 14.98 -4.46 0.35
C ASP A 185 15.17 -2.94 0.50
N LEU A 186 14.82 -2.18 -0.55
CA LEU A 186 14.94 -0.73 -0.54
C LEU A 186 14.01 -0.09 0.49
N THR A 187 12.74 -0.50 0.51
CA THR A 187 11.74 0.03 1.45
C THR A 187 12.17 -0.22 2.89
N GLN A 188 12.58 -1.44 3.21
CA GLN A 188 13.07 -1.78 4.55
C GLN A 188 14.29 -0.94 4.92
N ALA A 189 15.25 -0.78 4.00
CA ALA A 189 16.45 -0.01 4.25
C ALA A 189 16.16 1.48 4.51
N VAL A 190 15.25 2.08 3.73
CA VAL A 190 14.79 3.47 3.91
C VAL A 190 14.13 3.64 5.28
N LEU A 191 13.24 2.72 5.69
CA LEU A 191 12.57 2.80 6.98
C LEU A 191 13.53 2.60 8.16
N VAL A 192 14.50 1.67 8.05
CA VAL A 192 15.57 1.51 9.05
C VAL A 192 16.38 2.79 9.19
N ALA A 193 16.89 3.31 8.07
CA ALA A 193 17.70 4.52 8.04
C ALA A 193 16.94 5.76 8.55
N ALA A 194 15.64 5.86 8.29
CA ALA A 194 14.78 6.92 8.81
C ALA A 194 14.52 6.83 10.32
N ARG A 195 14.68 5.65 10.93
CA ARG A 195 14.57 5.46 12.39
C ARG A 195 15.89 5.68 13.11
N THR A 196 17.02 5.38 12.47
CA THR A 196 18.36 5.50 13.06
C THR A 196 18.99 6.87 12.85
N GLU A 197 18.71 7.53 11.72
CA GLU A 197 19.13 8.90 11.37
C GLU A 197 20.63 9.18 11.58
N THR A 198 21.50 8.25 11.22
CA THR A 198 22.95 8.45 11.28
C THR A 198 23.46 9.32 10.13
N GLU A 199 24.68 9.88 10.23
CA GLU A 199 25.32 10.63 9.12
C GLU A 199 25.44 9.79 7.83
N LYS A 200 25.65 8.48 7.99
CA LYS A 200 25.70 7.53 6.87
C LYS A 200 24.33 7.36 6.22
N ASP A 201 23.27 7.33 7.02
CA ASP A 201 21.89 7.26 6.53
C ASP A 201 21.56 8.51 5.71
N ALA A 202 21.89 9.71 6.22
CA ALA A 202 21.70 10.96 5.48
C ALA A 202 22.42 10.94 4.13
N THR A 203 23.65 10.42 4.09
CA THR A 203 24.42 10.27 2.84
C THR A 203 23.75 9.31 1.86
N ASP A 204 23.21 8.18 2.34
CA ASP A 204 22.51 7.19 1.51
C ASP A 204 21.20 7.75 0.93
N PHE A 205 20.45 8.56 1.71
CA PHE A 205 19.28 9.30 1.23
C PHE A 205 19.66 10.32 0.14
N ASP A 206 20.74 11.06 0.31
CA ASP A 206 21.21 12.01 -0.70
C ASP A 206 21.66 11.31 -2.00
N LEU A 207 22.31 10.15 -1.89
CA LEU A 207 22.72 9.36 -3.04
C LEU A 207 21.53 8.80 -3.82
N LEU A 208 20.48 8.36 -3.11
CA LEU A 208 19.26 7.84 -3.72
C LEU A 208 18.36 8.94 -4.30
N SER A 209 18.20 10.08 -3.63
CA SER A 209 17.29 11.13 -4.09
C SER A 209 17.71 11.75 -5.42
N ARG A 210 19.02 11.84 -5.70
CA ARG A 210 19.58 12.42 -6.94
C ARG A 210 19.04 11.77 -8.23
N PRO A 211 19.12 10.44 -8.45
CA PRO A 211 18.52 9.84 -9.64
C PRO A 211 17.01 10.02 -9.69
N LEU A 212 16.32 10.07 -8.54
CA LEU A 212 14.86 10.23 -8.50
C LEU A 212 14.39 11.60 -9.01
N THR A 213 15.23 12.64 -8.97
CA THR A 213 14.89 13.95 -9.55
C THR A 213 14.78 13.94 -11.08
N LEU A 214 15.20 12.86 -11.73
CA LEU A 214 15.05 12.66 -13.18
C LEU A 214 13.66 12.14 -13.55
N LEU A 215 12.88 11.73 -12.56
CA LEU A 215 11.54 11.21 -12.72
C LEU A 215 10.51 12.31 -12.42
N GLU A 216 9.43 12.35 -13.17
CA GLU A 216 8.34 13.31 -13.01
C GLU A 216 7.36 12.84 -11.92
N LEU A 217 7.86 12.60 -10.70
CA LEU A 217 7.06 12.06 -9.58
C LEU A 217 5.92 12.99 -9.17
N ASP A 218 6.11 14.30 -9.22
CA ASP A 218 5.12 15.31 -8.86
C ASP A 218 3.87 15.31 -9.77
N THR A 219 3.98 14.71 -10.97
CA THR A 219 2.87 14.59 -11.92
C THR A 219 2.03 13.34 -11.70
N LYS A 220 2.46 12.44 -10.81
CA LYS A 220 1.83 11.13 -10.60
C LYS A 220 0.64 11.23 -9.64
N THR A 221 -0.14 10.16 -9.59
CA THR A 221 -1.34 10.09 -8.75
C THR A 221 -0.99 10.15 -7.28
N SER A 222 -1.68 11.02 -6.56
CA SER A 222 -1.57 11.18 -5.11
C SER A 222 -2.65 10.35 -4.41
N THR A 223 -2.26 9.63 -3.35
CA THR A 223 -3.14 8.89 -2.46
C THR A 223 -3.66 9.73 -1.31
N LEU A 224 -3.15 10.96 -1.12
CA LEU A 224 -3.61 11.93 -0.13
C LEU A 224 -4.27 13.14 -0.78
N SER A 225 -4.97 13.94 0.02
CA SER A 225 -5.56 15.21 -0.38
C SER A 225 -5.57 16.15 0.82
N HIS A 226 -5.40 17.44 0.57
CA HIS A 226 -5.45 18.46 1.62
C HIS A 226 -6.88 18.68 2.13
N GLY A 227 -6.97 19.02 3.41
CA GLY A 227 -8.22 19.28 4.12
C GLY A 227 -8.51 18.21 5.16
N VAL A 228 -9.55 18.46 5.95
CA VAL A 228 -9.98 17.55 7.01
C VAL A 228 -11.37 17.03 6.67
N ILE A 229 -11.51 15.71 6.61
CA ILE A 229 -12.82 15.05 6.57
C ILE A 229 -13.18 14.69 8.01
N PRO A 230 -14.26 15.27 8.59
CA PRO A 230 -14.67 14.93 9.94
C PRO A 230 -15.02 13.45 10.07
N GLN A 231 -14.70 12.86 11.22
CA GLN A 231 -15.12 11.51 11.55
C GLN A 231 -16.65 11.42 11.48
N LYS A 232 -17.16 10.39 10.82
CA LYS A 232 -18.61 10.17 10.77
C LYS A 232 -19.10 9.59 12.09
N GLU A 233 -20.21 10.12 12.60
CA GLU A 233 -20.87 9.63 13.81
C GLU A 233 -21.20 8.14 13.74
N ASP A 234 -21.04 7.48 14.88
CA ASP A 234 -21.36 6.08 15.05
C ASP A 234 -22.85 5.87 14.89
N CYS A 235 -23.23 4.86 14.12
CA CYS A 235 -24.63 4.56 13.86
C CYS A 235 -24.88 3.07 13.78
N THR A 236 -26.16 2.71 13.94
CA THR A 236 -26.64 1.35 13.72
C THR A 236 -27.56 1.32 12.51
N ILE A 237 -27.23 0.47 11.53
CA ILE A 237 -27.99 0.33 10.29
C ILE A 237 -28.77 -0.98 10.34
N LYS A 238 -30.09 -0.90 10.15
CA LYS A 238 -30.95 -2.08 9.97
C LYS A 238 -30.88 -2.54 8.52
N THR A 239 -30.53 -3.79 8.30
CA THR A 239 -30.38 -4.39 6.96
C THR A 239 -30.56 -5.90 7.02
N HIS A 240 -30.30 -6.61 5.93
CA HIS A 240 -30.35 -8.06 5.85
C HIS A 240 -28.93 -8.63 5.75
N CYS A 241 -28.74 -9.85 6.24
CA CYS A 241 -27.49 -10.61 6.11
C CYS A 241 -27.42 -11.26 4.73
N SER A 242 -26.50 -10.79 3.88
CA SER A 242 -26.33 -11.27 2.50
C SER A 242 -25.37 -12.46 2.36
N ILE A 243 -25.02 -13.15 3.46
CA ILE A 243 -24.07 -14.28 3.41
C ILE A 243 -24.70 -15.54 2.79
N CYS A 244 -26.02 -15.71 2.90
CA CYS A 244 -26.74 -16.79 2.23
C CYS A 244 -28.12 -16.31 1.78
N ALA A 245 -28.84 -17.16 1.04
CA ALA A 245 -30.20 -16.87 0.58
C ALA A 245 -31.23 -16.69 1.72
N GLY A 246 -30.84 -17.01 2.96
CA GLY A 246 -31.66 -16.80 4.15
C GLY A 246 -32.02 -15.33 4.38
N LEU A 247 -31.14 -14.37 4.08
CA LEU A 247 -31.42 -12.93 4.24
C LEU A 247 -32.02 -12.56 5.60
N CYS A 248 -31.50 -13.10 6.70
CA CYS A 248 -31.98 -12.79 8.05
C CYS A 248 -31.78 -11.29 8.36
N GLY A 249 -32.74 -10.66 9.01
CA GLY A 249 -32.62 -9.27 9.48
C GLY A 249 -31.49 -9.11 10.49
N GLN A 250 -30.72 -8.03 10.34
CA GLN A 250 -29.59 -7.68 11.21
C GLN A 250 -29.50 -6.18 11.48
N GLU A 251 -28.91 -5.85 12.62
CA GLU A 251 -28.42 -4.52 12.97
C GLU A 251 -26.89 -4.52 12.84
N VAL A 252 -26.37 -3.56 12.08
CA VAL A 252 -24.96 -3.42 11.78
C VAL A 252 -24.44 -2.16 12.47
N ALA A 253 -23.50 -2.32 13.40
CA ALA A 253 -22.81 -1.20 14.03
C ALA A 253 -21.74 -0.66 13.08
N VAL A 254 -21.73 0.64 12.85
CA VAL A 254 -20.81 1.32 11.94
C VAL A 254 -20.16 2.48 12.67
N GLN A 255 -18.82 2.49 12.69
CA GLN A 255 -17.98 3.57 13.22
C GLN A 255 -17.14 4.11 12.08
N ASP A 256 -17.16 5.42 11.84
CA ASP A 256 -16.41 6.08 10.76
C ASP A 256 -16.46 5.34 9.41
N LYS A 257 -17.67 4.94 8.99
CA LYS A 257 -17.96 4.19 7.75
C LYS A 257 -17.41 2.75 7.72
N ILE A 258 -16.88 2.22 8.82
CA ILE A 258 -16.40 0.84 8.97
C ILE A 258 -17.38 0.05 9.84
N ILE A 259 -17.73 -1.16 9.40
CA ILE A 259 -18.60 -2.07 10.15
C ILE A 259 -17.80 -2.66 11.32
N THR A 260 -18.23 -2.41 12.54
CA THR A 260 -17.57 -2.92 13.75
C THR A 260 -18.28 -4.12 14.36
N GLY A 261 -19.53 -4.39 13.96
CA GLY A 261 -20.26 -5.55 14.44
C GLY A 261 -21.59 -5.80 13.73
N CYS A 262 -22.04 -7.05 13.80
CA CYS A 262 -23.32 -7.50 13.27
C CYS A 262 -24.08 -8.26 14.36
N LYS A 263 -25.33 -7.89 14.64
CA LYS A 263 -26.23 -8.61 15.55
C LYS A 263 -27.60 -8.81 14.91
N GLY A 264 -28.36 -9.80 15.38
CA GLY A 264 -29.67 -10.09 14.80
C GLY A 264 -30.70 -9.02 15.12
N LEU A 265 -31.59 -8.74 14.16
CA LEU A 265 -32.67 -7.79 14.34
C LEU A 265 -33.82 -8.45 15.11
N VAL A 266 -34.09 -7.96 16.32
CA VAL A 266 -35.17 -8.50 17.17
C VAL A 266 -36.51 -8.39 16.45
N GLY A 267 -37.26 -9.50 16.43
CA GLY A 267 -38.55 -9.59 15.74
C GLY A 267 -38.45 -9.90 14.23
N ASP A 268 -37.25 -10.09 13.68
CA ASP A 268 -37.09 -10.55 12.29
C ASP A 268 -37.82 -11.88 12.06
N PRO A 269 -38.68 -12.00 11.02
CA PRO A 269 -39.51 -13.19 10.81
C PRO A 269 -38.71 -14.46 10.50
N LYS A 270 -37.43 -14.34 10.13
CA LYS A 270 -36.60 -15.50 9.76
C LYS A 270 -35.77 -16.01 10.93
N GLY A 271 -35.09 -15.09 11.62
CA GLY A 271 -34.18 -15.42 12.73
C GLY A 271 -34.76 -15.19 14.13
N GLY A 272 -35.87 -14.45 14.25
CA GLY A 272 -36.41 -14.00 15.54
C GLY A 272 -35.39 -13.16 16.34
N GLY A 273 -34.46 -12.49 15.66
CA GLY A 273 -33.32 -11.78 16.30
C GLY A 273 -32.06 -12.62 16.50
N ARG A 274 -32.01 -13.88 16.05
CA ARG A 274 -30.78 -14.70 16.08
C ARG A 274 -30.06 -14.64 14.74
N LEU A 275 -28.73 -14.57 14.78
CA LEU A 275 -27.87 -14.81 13.61
C LEU A 275 -27.10 -16.11 13.80
N CYS A 276 -26.86 -16.83 12.69
CA CYS A 276 -25.89 -17.91 12.69
C CYS A 276 -24.46 -17.34 12.77
N ILE A 277 -23.47 -18.20 13.03
CA ILE A 277 -22.06 -17.79 13.15
C ILE A 277 -21.55 -17.04 11.91
N LYS A 278 -22.04 -17.40 10.72
CA LYS A 278 -21.70 -16.72 9.46
C LYS A 278 -22.28 -15.31 9.38
N GLY A 279 -23.51 -15.12 9.86
CA GLY A 279 -24.17 -13.82 9.89
C GLY A 279 -23.58 -12.89 10.95
N ALA A 280 -23.31 -13.40 12.14
CA ALA A 280 -22.66 -12.62 13.21
C ALA A 280 -21.26 -12.12 12.79
N ASN A 281 -20.57 -12.87 11.93
CA ASN A 281 -19.25 -12.52 11.38
C ASN A 281 -19.31 -12.06 9.91
N ALA A 282 -20.46 -11.56 9.43
CA ALA A 282 -20.60 -11.18 8.03
C ALA A 282 -19.56 -10.12 7.60
N HIS A 283 -19.28 -9.14 8.47
CA HIS A 283 -18.26 -8.11 8.24
C HIS A 283 -16.85 -8.68 8.01
N LYS A 284 -16.48 -9.80 8.65
CA LYS A 284 -15.19 -10.48 8.41
C LYS A 284 -15.07 -11.01 6.99
N ASN A 285 -16.17 -11.43 6.36
CA ASN A 285 -16.15 -11.83 4.95
C ASN A 285 -15.96 -10.61 4.03
N THR A 286 -16.61 -9.49 4.35
CA THR A 286 -16.47 -8.22 3.62
C THR A 286 -15.04 -7.68 3.69
N TYR A 287 -14.40 -7.81 4.85
CA TYR A 287 -13.06 -7.29 5.13
C TYR A 287 -11.95 -8.34 5.05
N SER A 288 -12.24 -9.53 4.51
CA SER A 288 -11.20 -10.52 4.23
C SER A 288 -10.16 -9.92 3.29
N ALA A 289 -8.89 -9.96 3.68
CA ALA A 289 -7.78 -9.50 2.86
C ALA A 289 -7.63 -10.36 1.59
N TYR A 290 -8.13 -11.60 1.61
CA TYR A 290 -8.18 -12.51 0.47
C TYR A 290 -9.29 -12.18 -0.55
N ARG A 291 -10.16 -11.21 -0.26
CA ARG A 291 -11.24 -10.82 -1.18
C ARG A 291 -10.63 -10.24 -2.46
N LEU A 292 -11.06 -10.73 -3.62
CA LEU A 292 -10.72 -10.11 -4.91
C LEU A 292 -11.36 -8.72 -5.00
N LYS A 293 -10.52 -7.69 -5.15
CA LYS A 293 -10.94 -6.28 -5.22
C LYS A 293 -11.10 -5.78 -6.65
N THR A 294 -10.49 -6.47 -7.60
CA THR A 294 -10.43 -6.08 -9.02
C THR A 294 -10.60 -7.32 -9.89
N PRO A 295 -11.18 -7.19 -11.10
CA PRO A 295 -11.27 -8.30 -12.03
C PRO A 295 -9.87 -8.64 -12.54
N LEU A 296 -9.66 -9.93 -12.82
CA LEU A 296 -8.40 -10.48 -13.29
C LEU A 296 -8.63 -11.22 -14.61
N ILE A 297 -7.68 -11.12 -15.53
CA ILE A 297 -7.65 -11.91 -16.76
C ILE A 297 -6.48 -12.88 -16.69
N ARG A 298 -6.74 -14.14 -17.04
CA ARG A 298 -5.69 -15.15 -17.19
C ARG A 298 -5.05 -15.00 -18.57
N GLU A 299 -3.75 -14.76 -18.60
CA GLU A 299 -2.94 -14.60 -19.81
C GLU A 299 -1.60 -15.31 -19.59
N ASN A 300 -1.13 -16.10 -20.56
CA ASN A 300 0.13 -16.84 -20.48
C ASN A 300 0.29 -17.67 -19.18
N ASN A 301 -0.78 -18.34 -18.74
CA ASN A 301 -0.86 -19.09 -17.48
C ASN A 301 -0.65 -18.29 -16.19
N ARG A 302 -0.64 -16.95 -16.28
CA ARG A 302 -0.58 -16.03 -15.13
C ARG A 302 -1.81 -15.13 -15.13
N PHE A 303 -1.98 -14.33 -14.08
CA PHE A 303 -3.07 -13.38 -13.98
C PHE A 303 -2.56 -11.96 -14.06
N ARG A 304 -3.34 -11.08 -14.68
CA ARG A 304 -3.14 -9.64 -14.65
C ARG A 304 -4.41 -8.90 -14.29
N LYS A 305 -4.28 -7.68 -13.79
CA LYS A 305 -5.42 -6.79 -13.53
C LYS A 305 -6.19 -6.49 -14.81
N ALA A 306 -7.50 -6.38 -14.70
CA ALA A 306 -8.39 -5.90 -15.73
C ALA A 306 -9.18 -4.70 -15.21
N SER A 307 -9.65 -3.84 -16.13
CA SER A 307 -10.62 -2.80 -15.80
C SER A 307 -12.04 -3.33 -15.96
N TRP A 308 -12.97 -2.83 -15.13
CA TRP A 308 -14.39 -3.17 -15.21
C TRP A 308 -15.06 -2.73 -16.53
N MET A 309 -14.44 -1.81 -17.28
CA MET A 309 -15.00 -1.24 -18.50
C MET A 309 -14.57 -1.95 -19.79
N ARG A 310 -13.63 -2.90 -19.76
CA ARG A 310 -13.31 -3.69 -20.95
C ARG A 310 -14.26 -4.89 -21.06
N PRO A 311 -15.02 -5.03 -22.15
CA PRO A 311 -15.63 -6.31 -22.49
C PRO A 311 -14.52 -7.36 -22.57
N LEU A 312 -14.77 -8.54 -22.00
CA LEU A 312 -13.99 -9.73 -22.31
C LEU A 312 -14.28 -10.05 -23.78
N ILE A 313 -13.37 -9.67 -24.68
CA ILE A 313 -13.40 -10.05 -26.09
C ILE A 313 -12.59 -11.34 -26.23
#